data_AF-A0A1F5W8C4-F1
#
_entry.id   AF-A0A1F5W8C4-F1
#
_cell.length_a   1.000
_cell.length_b   1.000
_cell.length_c   1.000
_cell.angle_alpha   90.00
_cell.angle_beta   90.00
_cell.angle_gamma   90.00
#
_symmetry.space_group_name_H-M   'P 1'
#
loop_
_entity.id
_entity.type
_entity.pdbx_description
1 polymer ?
#
loop_
_entity_poly.entity_id
_entity_poly.type
_entity_poly.pdbx_seq_one_letter_code
_entity_poly.pdbx_strand_id
1 'polypeptide(L)'
;MFGCVNVRKKRYCILNKQYTEEEYKKLRAKIIEDMKARPYVDSKGRVFKYGEFLPYDLSLFDYNESTASWYFPLSKKSVLEQGWRWREPIPLPYKATVKTEDIPDSINDVKDDIVNEVLECLECKGVYRIIDRELNLLRRFGFPLPRKCPNCRYKERLSRINPPRLWDRKCDRCGADIKTSYAPERPEKIYCTKCYQEEFI
;
A
#
# COMPACT_ATOMS: atom_id res chain seq x y z
N MET A 1 26.15 3.05 -8.23
CA MET A 1 25.84 3.36 -6.81
C MET A 1 25.41 2.07 -6.12
N PHE A 2 25.59 1.95 -4.80
CA PHE A 2 25.24 0.76 -4.04
C PHE A 2 24.73 1.16 -2.64
N GLY A 3 23.49 0.81 -2.30
CA GLY A 3 22.89 1.13 -1.00
C GLY A 3 22.88 2.63 -0.64
N CYS A 4 22.76 3.53 -1.63
CA CYS A 4 22.80 4.97 -1.41
C CYS A 4 21.38 5.56 -1.34
N VAL A 5 21.19 6.56 -0.49
CA VAL A 5 19.91 7.25 -0.27
C VAL A 5 20.10 8.75 -0.44
N ASN A 6 19.24 9.39 -1.22
CA ASN A 6 19.20 10.85 -1.45
C ASN A 6 20.53 11.46 -1.96
N VAL A 7 21.29 10.70 -2.75
CA VAL A 7 22.54 11.19 -3.35
C VAL A 7 22.26 11.87 -4.69
N ARG A 8 22.73 13.12 -4.85
CA ARG A 8 22.55 13.90 -6.09
C ARG A 8 23.85 14.04 -6.87
N LYS A 9 23.82 13.74 -8.17
CA LYS A 9 24.92 13.94 -9.14
C LYS A 9 26.27 13.28 -8.77
N LYS A 10 26.34 12.37 -7.80
CA LYS A 10 27.57 11.61 -7.49
C LYS A 10 27.57 10.26 -8.20
N ARG A 11 28.77 9.74 -8.46
CA ARG A 11 29.01 8.41 -9.05
C ARG A 11 29.87 7.59 -8.09
N TYR A 12 29.88 6.27 -8.26
CA TYR A 12 30.76 5.37 -7.49
C TYR A 12 30.58 5.48 -5.96
N CYS A 13 29.33 5.63 -5.51
CA CYS A 13 29.01 5.70 -4.08
C CYS A 13 28.57 4.34 -3.50
N ILE A 14 29.03 4.04 -2.30
CA ILE A 14 28.58 2.94 -1.43
C ILE A 14 28.14 3.56 -0.10
N LEU A 15 26.91 3.30 0.35
CA LEU A 15 26.34 3.84 1.60
C LEU A 15 26.59 5.37 1.75
N ASN A 16 26.27 6.12 0.71
CA ASN A 16 26.47 7.58 0.61
C ASN A 16 27.91 8.10 0.62
N LYS A 17 28.92 7.23 0.79
CA LYS A 17 30.34 7.59 0.65
C LYS A 17 30.79 7.40 -0.80
N GLN A 18 31.47 8.41 -1.35
CA GLN A 18 32.00 8.38 -2.73
C GLN A 18 33.42 7.82 -2.74
N TYR A 19 33.70 6.99 -3.75
CA TYR A 19 34.99 6.34 -3.96
C TYR A 19 35.49 6.63 -5.37
N THR A 20 36.75 6.31 -5.64
CA THR A 20 37.22 6.17 -7.02
C THR A 20 36.53 4.98 -7.70
N GLU A 21 36.53 4.94 -9.04
CA GLU A 21 35.87 3.87 -9.78
C GLU A 21 36.44 2.47 -9.46
N GLU A 22 37.76 2.37 -9.37
CA GLU A 22 38.46 1.12 -9.08
C GLU A 22 38.15 0.60 -7.67
N GLU A 23 38.24 1.48 -6.66
CA GLU A 23 37.89 1.16 -5.28
C GLU A 23 36.43 0.77 -5.16
N TYR A 24 35.53 1.49 -5.85
CA TYR A 24 34.11 1.18 -5.88
C TYR A 24 33.84 -0.22 -6.45
N LYS A 25 34.43 -0.55 -7.60
CA LYS A 25 34.26 -1.87 -8.23
C LYS A 25 34.76 -2.99 -7.32
N LYS A 26 35.94 -2.81 -6.73
CA LYS A 26 36.55 -3.78 -5.79
C LYS A 26 35.71 -3.96 -4.53
N LEU A 27 35.31 -2.86 -3.88
CA LEU A 27 34.54 -2.91 -2.64
C LEU A 27 33.12 -3.45 -2.88
N ARG A 28 32.46 -3.05 -3.97
CA ARG A 28 31.14 -3.58 -4.36
C ARG A 28 31.20 -5.09 -4.58
N ALA A 29 32.19 -5.59 -5.31
CA ALA A 29 32.34 -7.03 -5.55
C ALA A 29 32.49 -7.79 -4.23
N LYS A 30 33.38 -7.31 -3.35
CA LYS A 30 33.60 -7.88 -2.02
C LYS A 30 32.32 -7.91 -1.18
N ILE A 31 31.55 -6.82 -1.17
CA ILE A 31 30.28 -6.76 -0.43
C ILE A 31 29.28 -7.78 -0.98
N ILE A 32 29.14 -7.90 -2.31
CA ILE A 32 28.19 -8.84 -2.92
C ILE A 32 28.58 -10.29 -2.62
N GLU A 33 29.87 -10.61 -2.71
CA GLU A 33 30.39 -11.94 -2.37
C GLU A 33 30.12 -12.27 -0.90
N ASP A 34 30.38 -11.32 -0.01
CA ASP A 34 30.11 -11.47 1.42
C ASP A 34 28.61 -11.69 1.72
N MET A 35 27.73 -10.90 1.09
CA MET A 35 26.28 -11.04 1.23
C MET A 35 25.75 -12.37 0.66
N LYS A 36 26.42 -12.94 -0.34
CA LYS A 36 26.08 -14.27 -0.88
C LYS A 36 26.57 -15.40 0.02
N ALA A 37 27.76 -15.25 0.60
CA ALA A 37 28.35 -16.23 1.50
C ALA A 37 27.65 -16.26 2.87
N ARG A 38 27.15 -15.11 3.33
CA ARG A 38 26.49 -14.93 4.63
C ARG A 38 25.10 -14.30 4.44
N PRO A 39 24.15 -15.04 3.84
CA PRO A 39 22.79 -14.53 3.66
C PRO A 39 22.10 -14.35 5.02
N TYR A 40 21.12 -13.45 5.08
CA TYR A 40 20.29 -13.29 6.27
C TYR A 40 19.37 -14.50 6.39
N VAL A 41 19.21 -15.01 7.61
CA VAL A 41 18.31 -16.12 7.91
C VAL A 41 17.37 -15.68 9.02
N ASP A 42 16.07 -15.74 8.77
CA ASP A 42 15.06 -15.36 9.77
C ASP A 42 14.90 -16.45 10.85
N SER A 43 14.08 -16.15 11.87
CA SER A 43 13.74 -17.09 12.95
C SER A 43 13.03 -18.37 12.48
N LYS A 44 12.54 -18.42 11.24
CA LYS A 44 11.91 -19.59 10.61
C LYS A 44 12.82 -20.33 9.64
N GLY A 45 14.09 -19.94 9.53
CA GLY A 45 15.06 -20.56 8.63
C GLY A 45 14.92 -20.14 7.17
N ARG A 46 14.14 -19.09 6.84
CA ARG A 46 14.06 -18.56 5.49
C ARG A 46 15.33 -17.78 5.17
N VAL A 47 15.91 -18.06 4.02
CA VAL A 47 17.18 -17.49 3.59
C VAL A 47 16.92 -16.35 2.63
N PHE A 48 17.41 -15.15 2.95
CA PHE A 48 17.31 -13.95 2.13
C PHE A 48 18.68 -13.63 1.53
N LYS A 49 18.79 -13.81 0.22
CA LYS A 49 20.04 -13.67 -0.53
C LYS A 49 20.18 -12.28 -1.15
N TYR A 50 21.41 -11.93 -1.53
CA TYR A 50 21.67 -10.72 -2.29
C TYR A 50 20.82 -10.67 -3.58
N GLY A 51 20.09 -9.57 -3.76
CA GLY A 51 19.21 -9.36 -4.90
C GLY A 51 17.74 -9.67 -4.63
N GLU A 52 17.43 -10.30 -3.49
CA GLU A 52 16.05 -10.46 -3.02
C GLU A 52 15.57 -9.21 -2.26
N PHE A 53 14.27 -9.18 -1.95
CA PHE A 53 13.71 -8.15 -1.08
C PHE A 53 14.31 -8.23 0.32
N LEU A 54 14.29 -7.10 1.03
CA LEU A 54 14.70 -7.06 2.43
C LEU A 54 13.84 -8.03 3.27
N PRO A 55 14.44 -8.72 4.24
CA PRO A 55 13.71 -9.52 5.21
C PRO A 55 12.56 -8.74 5.86
N TYR A 56 11.41 -9.39 5.99
CA TYR A 56 10.19 -8.75 6.50
C TYR A 56 10.29 -8.36 7.98
N ASP A 57 11.12 -9.07 8.75
CA ASP A 57 11.32 -8.89 10.19
C ASP A 57 12.20 -7.70 10.53
N LEU A 58 12.91 -7.15 9.53
CA LEU A 58 13.57 -5.84 9.62
C LEU A 58 12.59 -4.67 9.47
N SER A 59 11.35 -4.92 9.04
CA SER A 59 10.30 -3.89 9.04
C SER A 59 10.08 -3.37 10.45
N LEU A 60 9.84 -2.08 10.60
CA LEU A 60 9.40 -1.47 11.88
C LEU A 60 7.89 -1.57 12.10
N PHE A 61 7.15 -2.01 11.07
CA PHE A 61 5.70 -2.12 11.09
C PHE A 61 5.27 -3.57 11.17
N ASP A 62 4.13 -3.80 11.83
CA ASP A 62 3.48 -5.09 11.86
C ASP A 62 2.62 -5.30 10.61
N TYR A 63 2.24 -6.56 10.35
CA TYR A 63 1.59 -6.92 9.08
C TYR A 63 0.31 -6.11 8.84
N ASN A 64 -0.55 -6.03 9.86
CA ASN A 64 -1.84 -5.34 9.83
C ASN A 64 -1.76 -3.81 9.80
N GLU A 65 -0.58 -3.24 10.02
CA GLU A 65 -0.34 -1.80 9.85
C GLU A 65 0.23 -1.46 8.48
N SER A 66 0.86 -2.44 7.85
CA SER A 66 1.44 -2.28 6.52
C SER A 66 0.37 -2.28 5.43
N THR A 67 0.72 -1.68 4.29
CA THR A 67 -0.10 -1.73 3.07
C THR A 67 -0.31 -3.16 2.55
N ALA A 68 0.54 -4.11 2.94
CA ALA A 68 0.39 -5.52 2.56
C ALA A 68 -0.95 -6.07 3.06
N SER A 69 -1.38 -5.73 4.28
CA SER A 69 -2.67 -6.16 4.81
C SER A 69 -3.88 -5.65 4.03
N TRP A 70 -3.73 -4.51 3.34
CA TRP A 70 -4.80 -3.93 2.53
C TRP A 70 -5.00 -4.67 1.22
N TYR A 71 -3.91 -5.13 0.59
CA TYR A 71 -3.96 -5.88 -0.67
C TYR A 71 -4.11 -7.39 -0.46
N PHE A 72 -3.54 -7.89 0.63
CA PHE A 72 -3.50 -9.31 0.98
C PHE A 72 -4.03 -9.47 2.40
N PRO A 73 -5.36 -9.36 2.62
CA PRO A 73 -5.92 -9.49 3.95
C PRO A 73 -5.71 -10.93 4.46
N LEU A 74 -4.99 -11.07 5.58
CA LEU A 74 -4.77 -12.33 6.27
C LEU A 74 -5.34 -12.30 7.68
N SER A 75 -5.72 -13.47 8.19
CA SER A 75 -6.12 -13.61 9.58
C SER A 75 -4.91 -13.52 10.51
N LYS A 76 -5.11 -13.02 11.74
CA LYS A 76 -4.06 -12.98 12.78
C LYS A 76 -3.36 -14.33 12.94
N LYS A 77 -4.13 -15.42 12.95
CA LYS A 77 -3.60 -16.80 13.04
C LYS A 77 -2.61 -17.09 11.90
N SER A 78 -3.00 -16.82 10.65
CA SER A 78 -2.14 -17.02 9.48
C SER A 78 -0.88 -16.16 9.52
N VAL A 79 -0.96 -14.92 10.03
CA VAL A 79 0.20 -14.02 10.13
C VAL A 79 1.21 -14.56 11.14
N LEU A 80 0.75 -14.97 12.31
CA LEU A 80 1.61 -15.55 13.35
C LEU A 80 2.20 -16.90 12.92
N GLU A 81 1.41 -17.72 12.23
CA GLU A 81 1.88 -18.96 11.59
C GLU A 81 2.95 -18.71 10.52
N GLN A 82 3.03 -17.52 9.94
CA GLN A 82 4.09 -17.14 9.01
C GLN A 82 5.30 -16.49 9.69
N GLY A 83 5.26 -16.31 11.02
CA GLY A 83 6.33 -15.67 11.80
C GLY A 83 6.34 -14.16 11.69
N TRP A 84 5.24 -13.57 11.24
CA TRP A 84 5.08 -12.13 11.10
C TRP A 84 4.47 -11.55 12.37
N ARG A 85 4.76 -10.28 12.64
CA ARG A 85 4.22 -9.57 13.79
C ARG A 85 2.82 -9.06 13.50
N TRP A 86 2.00 -9.03 14.54
CA TRP A 86 0.63 -8.53 14.50
C TRP A 86 0.43 -7.52 15.64
N ARG A 87 -0.04 -6.32 15.30
CA ARG A 87 -0.32 -5.28 16.29
C ARG A 87 -1.74 -5.42 16.79
N GLU A 88 -1.91 -5.51 18.11
CA GLU A 88 -3.24 -5.43 18.72
C GLU A 88 -3.83 -4.03 18.56
N PRO A 89 -5.13 -3.92 18.26
CA PRO A 89 -5.79 -2.63 18.16
C PRO A 89 -5.77 -1.94 19.52
N ILE A 90 -5.30 -0.68 19.53
CA ILE A 90 -5.35 0.16 20.73
C ILE A 90 -6.73 0.81 20.76
N PRO A 91 -7.54 0.60 21.82
CA PRO A 91 -8.84 1.25 21.92
C PRO A 91 -8.66 2.76 21.98
N LEU A 92 -9.40 3.48 21.12
CA LEU A 92 -9.41 4.94 21.15
C LEU A 92 -10.20 5.40 22.38
N PRO A 93 -9.68 6.37 23.17
CA PRO A 93 -10.40 6.88 24.34
C PRO A 93 -11.58 7.79 23.98
N TYR A 94 -11.75 8.12 22.70
CA TYR A 94 -12.72 9.10 22.23
C TYR A 94 -14.06 8.44 21.88
N LYS A 95 -15.15 9.08 22.29
CA LYS A 95 -16.52 8.73 21.90
C LYS A 95 -17.01 9.70 20.83
N ALA A 96 -17.88 9.22 19.95
CA ALA A 96 -18.52 10.08 18.96
C ALA A 96 -19.43 11.10 19.66
N THR A 97 -19.32 12.37 19.26
CA THR A 97 -20.23 13.44 19.67
C THR A 97 -21.36 13.62 18.66
N VAL A 98 -21.07 13.36 17.38
CA VAL A 98 -22.04 13.44 16.28
C VAL A 98 -22.18 12.06 15.64
N LYS A 99 -23.41 11.55 15.58
CA LYS A 99 -23.69 10.28 14.91
C LYS A 99 -23.78 10.49 13.40
N THR A 100 -23.65 9.40 12.65
CA THR A 100 -23.68 9.50 11.19
C THR A 100 -25.01 10.05 10.68
N GLU A 101 -26.11 9.73 11.36
CA GLU A 101 -27.47 10.12 10.98
C GLU A 101 -27.69 11.63 11.12
N ASP A 102 -27.00 12.27 12.06
CA ASP A 102 -27.12 13.70 12.36
C ASP A 102 -26.30 14.57 11.40
N ILE A 103 -25.48 13.97 10.53
CA ILE A 103 -24.68 14.70 9.53
C ILE A 103 -25.61 15.19 8.41
N PRO A 104 -25.68 16.52 8.17
CA PRO A 104 -26.49 17.08 7.09
C PRO A 104 -26.08 16.55 5.70
N ASP A 105 -27.06 16.41 4.81
CA ASP A 105 -26.82 15.97 3.43
C ASP A 105 -26.14 17.05 2.57
N SER A 106 -26.35 18.33 2.88
CA SER A 106 -25.78 19.45 2.15
C SER A 106 -24.65 20.09 2.96
N ILE A 107 -23.55 20.41 2.28
CA ILE A 107 -22.42 21.12 2.91
C ILE A 107 -22.76 22.55 3.34
N ASN A 108 -23.82 23.13 2.78
CA ASN A 108 -24.28 24.47 3.15
C ASN A 108 -24.96 24.51 4.52
N ASP A 109 -25.48 23.37 4.98
CA ASP A 109 -26.16 23.24 6.27
C ASP A 109 -25.17 22.88 7.40
N VAL A 110 -23.90 22.67 7.06
CA VAL A 110 -22.83 22.31 7.99
C VAL A 110 -22.22 23.56 8.61
N LYS A 111 -22.29 23.66 9.93
CA LYS A 111 -21.65 24.73 10.71
C LYS A 111 -20.15 24.52 10.82
N ASP A 112 -19.41 25.62 11.01
CA ASP A 112 -17.94 25.61 11.15
C ASP A 112 -17.48 24.82 12.37
N ASP A 113 -18.30 24.78 13.43
CA ASP A 113 -18.00 24.09 14.70
C ASP A 113 -17.79 22.56 14.54
N ILE A 114 -18.19 21.98 13.40
CA ILE A 114 -18.02 20.56 13.10
C ILE A 114 -16.57 20.08 13.17
N VAL A 115 -15.60 20.99 13.02
CA VAL A 115 -14.16 20.69 13.13
C VAL A 115 -13.71 20.34 14.55
N ASN A 116 -14.50 20.78 15.55
CA ASN A 116 -14.29 20.46 16.96
C ASN A 116 -14.99 19.16 17.37
N GLU A 117 -15.87 18.64 16.52
CA GLU A 117 -16.68 17.45 16.80
C GLU A 117 -15.97 16.15 16.41
N VAL A 118 -16.41 15.06 17.04
CA VAL A 118 -15.95 13.70 16.77
C VAL A 118 -17.07 12.93 16.07
N LEU A 119 -16.86 12.63 14.80
CA LEU A 119 -17.85 11.98 13.94
C LEU A 119 -17.77 10.46 14.05
N GLU A 120 -18.91 9.78 14.13
CA GLU A 120 -19.01 8.33 13.99
C GLU A 120 -18.90 7.91 12.51
N CYS A 121 -18.13 6.84 12.24
CA CYS A 121 -18.08 6.20 10.92
C CYS A 121 -19.27 5.25 10.73
N LEU A 122 -19.97 5.39 9.60
CA LEU A 122 -21.08 4.53 9.23
C LEU A 122 -20.75 3.03 9.26
N GLU A 123 -19.56 2.65 8.79
CA GLU A 123 -19.21 1.26 8.48
C GLU A 123 -18.47 0.56 9.63
N CYS A 124 -17.41 1.17 10.16
CA CYS A 124 -16.59 0.53 11.21
C CYS A 124 -16.99 0.95 12.63
N LYS A 125 -17.94 1.89 12.78
CA LYS A 125 -18.32 2.50 14.08
C LYS A 125 -17.15 3.14 14.84
N GLY A 126 -16.01 3.28 14.19
CA GLY A 126 -14.87 4.06 14.68
C GLY A 126 -15.15 5.56 14.58
N VAL A 127 -14.27 6.34 15.19
CA VAL A 127 -14.39 7.80 15.23
C VAL A 127 -13.37 8.47 14.33
N TYR A 128 -13.71 9.64 13.80
CA TYR A 128 -12.82 10.50 13.03
C TYR A 128 -13.22 11.98 13.19
N ARG A 129 -12.35 12.88 12.74
CA ARG A 129 -12.62 14.33 12.73
C ARG A 129 -12.33 14.90 11.36
N ILE A 130 -12.94 16.05 11.06
CA ILE A 130 -12.65 16.84 9.87
C ILE A 130 -11.83 18.05 10.28
N ILE A 131 -10.77 18.37 9.54
CA ILE A 131 -9.97 19.57 9.80
C ILE A 131 -10.46 20.76 8.96
N ASP A 132 -10.14 21.99 9.38
CA ASP A 132 -10.56 23.22 8.68
C ASP A 132 -10.23 23.20 7.18
N ARG A 133 -9.05 22.69 6.82
CA ARG A 133 -8.61 22.60 5.43
C ARG A 133 -9.48 21.64 4.61
N GLU A 134 -9.95 20.55 5.20
CA GLU A 134 -10.85 19.60 4.55
C GLU A 134 -12.25 20.21 4.41
N LEU A 135 -12.78 20.85 5.45
CA LEU A 135 -14.09 21.51 5.41
C LEU A 135 -14.14 22.59 4.31
N ASN A 136 -13.11 23.45 4.25
CA ASN A 136 -13.00 24.48 3.23
C ASN A 136 -12.93 23.89 1.81
N LEU A 137 -12.23 22.77 1.63
CA LEU A 137 -12.16 22.07 0.35
C LEU A 137 -13.53 21.54 -0.06
N LEU A 138 -14.24 20.89 0.87
CA LEU A 138 -15.58 20.33 0.64
C LEU A 138 -16.57 21.43 0.24
N ARG A 139 -16.57 22.57 0.94
CA ARG A 139 -17.40 23.74 0.61
C ARG A 139 -17.09 24.29 -0.78
N ARG A 140 -15.81 24.46 -1.12
CA ARG A 140 -15.40 24.99 -2.42
C ARG A 140 -15.94 24.15 -3.59
N PHE A 141 -16.01 22.83 -3.42
CA PHE A 141 -16.50 21.92 -4.45
C PHE A 141 -17.98 21.55 -4.30
N GLY A 142 -18.68 22.05 -3.27
CA GLY A 142 -20.07 21.69 -3.00
C GLY A 142 -20.25 20.22 -2.58
N PHE A 143 -19.21 19.59 -2.02
CA PHE A 143 -19.27 18.19 -1.61
C PHE A 143 -19.76 18.05 -0.16
N PRO A 144 -20.65 17.09 0.12
CA PRO A 144 -21.11 16.84 1.49
C PRO A 144 -19.98 16.30 2.37
N LEU A 145 -20.19 16.36 3.68
CA LEU A 145 -19.29 15.71 4.62
C LEU A 145 -19.27 14.19 4.37
N PRO A 146 -18.10 13.55 4.43
CA PRO A 146 -18.02 12.11 4.29
C PRO A 146 -18.69 11.44 5.49
N ARG A 147 -19.60 10.47 5.26
CA ARG A 147 -20.20 9.64 6.33
C ARG A 147 -19.30 8.47 6.78
N LYS A 148 -18.25 8.20 6.02
CA LYS A 148 -17.26 7.14 6.29
C LYS A 148 -15.92 7.76 6.65
N CYS A 149 -15.23 7.14 7.61
CA CYS A 149 -13.89 7.57 8.00
C CYS A 149 -12.88 7.41 6.85
N PRO A 150 -11.71 8.08 6.92
CA PRO A 150 -10.68 7.98 5.88
C PRO A 150 -10.27 6.55 5.52
N ASN A 151 -10.14 5.67 6.53
CA ASN A 151 -9.74 4.28 6.32
C ASN A 151 -10.80 3.47 5.56
N CYS A 152 -12.09 3.61 5.90
CA CYS A 152 -13.18 2.94 5.18
C CYS A 152 -13.30 3.46 3.75
N ARG A 153 -13.20 4.78 3.54
CA ARG A 153 -13.16 5.38 2.20
C ARG A 153 -11.99 4.87 1.37
N TYR A 154 -10.82 4.74 2.00
CA TYR A 154 -9.64 4.21 1.33
C TYR A 154 -9.82 2.73 0.97
N LYS A 155 -10.38 1.91 1.86
CA LYS A 155 -10.70 0.50 1.60
C LYS A 155 -11.70 0.33 0.44
N GLU A 156 -12.73 1.16 0.39
CA GLU A 156 -13.69 1.19 -0.73
C GLU A 156 -13.03 1.62 -2.05
N ARG A 157 -12.09 2.58 -2.00
CA ARG A 157 -11.29 2.91 -3.18
C ARG A 157 -10.44 1.71 -3.61
N LEU A 158 -9.83 0.99 -2.66
CA LEU A 158 -9.01 -0.17 -2.96
C LEU A 158 -9.80 -1.34 -3.57
N SER A 159 -11.07 -1.54 -3.18
CA SER A 159 -11.89 -2.61 -3.76
C SER A 159 -12.25 -2.37 -5.23
N ARG A 160 -12.13 -1.11 -5.71
CA ARG A 160 -12.40 -0.71 -7.09
C ARG A 160 -11.17 -0.74 -7.99
N ILE A 161 -9.97 -0.88 -7.43
CA ILE A 161 -8.73 -0.98 -8.21
C ILE A 161 -8.30 -2.45 -8.31
N ASN A 162 -7.61 -2.78 -9.39
CA ASN A 162 -7.00 -4.09 -9.51
C ASN A 162 -5.87 -4.22 -8.47
N PRO A 163 -5.81 -5.34 -7.73
CA PRO A 163 -4.72 -5.54 -6.78
C PRO A 163 -3.39 -5.70 -7.53
N PRO A 164 -2.25 -5.55 -6.84
CA PRO A 164 -0.91 -5.75 -7.41
C PRO A 164 -0.62 -7.25 -7.59
N ARG A 165 -1.47 -7.94 -8.36
CA ARG A 165 -1.40 -9.34 -8.70
C ARG A 165 -1.61 -9.48 -10.20
N LEU A 166 -0.83 -10.35 -10.82
CA LEU A 166 -1.04 -10.78 -12.19
C LEU A 166 -1.64 -12.18 -12.19
N TRP A 167 -2.58 -12.40 -13.08
CA TRP A 167 -3.20 -13.68 -13.33
C TRP A 167 -2.86 -14.15 -14.73
N ASP A 168 -2.68 -15.45 -14.86
CA ASP A 168 -2.60 -16.11 -16.14
C ASP A 168 -4.02 -16.24 -16.71
N ARG A 169 -4.25 -15.65 -17.89
CA ARG A 169 -5.49 -15.77 -18.67
C ARG A 169 -5.13 -16.05 -20.13
N LYS A 170 -6.13 -16.37 -20.93
CA LYS A 170 -6.00 -16.44 -22.38
C LYS A 170 -6.62 -15.21 -23.02
N CYS A 171 -6.04 -14.76 -24.12
CA CYS A 171 -6.62 -13.72 -24.97
C CYS A 171 -7.98 -14.21 -25.50
N ASP A 172 -9.03 -13.43 -25.30
CA ASP A 172 -10.40 -13.80 -25.71
C ASP A 172 -10.59 -13.82 -27.24
N ARG A 173 -9.61 -13.34 -28.01
CA ARG A 173 -9.64 -13.33 -29.49
C ARG A 173 -8.82 -14.45 -30.12
N CYS A 174 -7.54 -14.55 -29.77
CA CYS A 174 -6.60 -15.47 -30.41
C CYS A 174 -6.19 -16.66 -29.52
N GLY A 175 -6.63 -16.70 -28.26
CA GLY A 175 -6.31 -17.79 -27.33
C GLY A 175 -4.88 -17.81 -26.79
N ALA A 176 -4.04 -16.83 -27.13
CA ALA A 176 -2.66 -16.73 -26.64
C ALA A 176 -2.61 -16.55 -25.11
N ASP A 177 -1.60 -17.15 -24.48
CA ASP A 177 -1.37 -16.99 -23.04
C ASP A 177 -0.91 -15.57 -22.72
N ILE A 178 -1.59 -14.94 -21.76
CA ILE A 178 -1.33 -13.56 -21.33
C ILE A 178 -1.31 -13.46 -19.81
N LYS A 179 -0.55 -12.50 -19.29
CA LYS A 179 -0.63 -12.06 -17.90
C LYS A 179 -1.41 -10.76 -17.84
N THR A 180 -2.43 -10.71 -16.99
CA THR A 180 -3.28 -9.52 -16.84
C THR A 180 -3.53 -9.20 -15.37
N SER A 181 -3.91 -7.95 -15.08
CA SER A 181 -4.36 -7.51 -13.76
C SER A 181 -5.86 -7.75 -13.52
N TYR A 182 -6.55 -8.40 -14.46
CA TYR A 182 -7.95 -8.78 -14.31
C TYR A 182 -8.03 -10.25 -13.91
N ALA A 183 -8.65 -10.52 -12.76
CA ALA A 183 -8.83 -11.89 -12.27
C ALA A 183 -9.70 -12.71 -13.25
N PRO A 184 -9.48 -14.04 -13.39
CA PRO A 184 -10.24 -14.90 -14.30
C PRO A 184 -11.75 -14.86 -14.07
N GLU A 185 -12.19 -14.62 -12.85
CA GLU A 185 -13.59 -14.59 -12.43
C GLU A 185 -14.32 -13.32 -12.87
N ARG A 186 -13.59 -12.31 -13.36
CA ARG A 186 -14.19 -11.06 -13.79
C ARG A 186 -14.74 -11.13 -15.22
N PRO A 187 -15.88 -10.45 -15.51
CA PRO A 187 -16.60 -10.58 -16.77
C PRO A 187 -15.97 -9.81 -17.95
N GLU A 188 -14.95 -8.97 -17.73
CA GLU A 188 -14.36 -8.19 -18.82
C GLU A 188 -13.62 -9.07 -19.85
N LYS A 189 -13.75 -8.71 -21.12
CA LYS A 189 -12.98 -9.28 -22.23
C LYS A 189 -11.57 -8.72 -22.23
N ILE A 190 -10.57 -9.59 -22.32
CA ILE A 190 -9.15 -9.26 -22.27
C ILE A 190 -8.48 -9.71 -23.56
N TYR A 191 -7.89 -8.75 -24.27
CA TYR A 191 -7.10 -9.00 -25.46
C TYR A 191 -5.60 -8.90 -25.17
N CYS A 192 -4.80 -9.69 -25.90
CA CYS A 192 -3.36 -9.50 -25.92
C CYS A 192 -3.01 -8.19 -26.63
N THR A 193 -1.81 -7.67 -26.37
CA THR A 193 -1.34 -6.39 -26.94
C THR A 193 -1.50 -6.35 -28.45
N LYS A 194 -1.17 -7.43 -29.16
CA LYS A 194 -1.28 -7.52 -30.63
C LYS A 194 -2.73 -7.40 -31.09
N CYS A 195 -3.64 -8.22 -30.54
CA CYS A 195 -5.05 -8.20 -30.93
C CYS A 195 -5.74 -6.88 -30.59
N TYR A 196 -5.38 -6.24 -29.48
CA TYR A 196 -5.89 -4.92 -29.12
C TYR A 196 -5.45 -3.85 -30.13
N GLN A 197 -4.17 -3.87 -30.52
CA GLN A 197 -3.64 -2.93 -31.51
C GLN A 197 -4.30 -3.10 -32.87
N GLU A 198 -4.54 -4.32 -33.34
CA GLU A 198 -5.17 -4.57 -34.64
C GLU A 198 -6.66 -4.18 -34.71
N GLU A 199 -7.37 -4.16 -33.57
CA GLU A 199 -8.80 -3.84 -33.53
C GLU A 199 -9.11 -2.38 -33.21
N PHE A 200 -8.27 -1.72 -32.41
CA PHE A 200 -8.60 -0.43 -31.81
C PHE A 200 -7.59 0.69 -32.07
N ILE A 201 -6.48 0.40 -32.77
CA ILE A 201 -5.46 1.39 -33.17
C ILE A 201 -5.29 1.34 -34.69
#